data_AF-A0A2E5PMB8-F1
#
_entry.id   AF-A0A2E5PMB8-F1
#
_cell.length_a   1.000
_cell.length_b   1.000
_cell.length_c   1.000
_cell.angle_alpha   90.00
_cell.angle_beta   90.00
_cell.angle_gamma   90.00
#
_symmetry.space_group_name_H-M   'P 1'
#
loop_
_entity.id
_entity.type
_entity.pdbx_description
1 polymer ?
#
loop_
_entity_poly.entity_id
_entity_poly.type
_entity_poly.pdbx_seq_one_letter_code
_entity_poly.pdbx_strand_id
1 'polypeptide(L)'
;MDPPDIAKRFLATTIFPFDGPPYAPFFAWARRAEAVADSPIGMLIHSEFGLWHAWRGALAFQEKFVLRDCHPVTSPCYTCSEKPCQTACPVDAFRGGLYDVVACASHLRKEAGADCMAQGCRARRACPVGSDLVYAPAQARFHMNAFLRNQPL
;
A
#
# COMPACT_ATOMS: atom_id res chain seq x y z
N MET A 1 15.48 -23.22 -10.61
CA MET A 1 14.96 -24.01 -9.49
C MET A 1 13.97 -23.09 -8.80
N ASP A 2 12.67 -23.28 -9.04
CA ASP A 2 11.66 -22.45 -8.39
C ASP A 2 11.83 -22.60 -6.87
N PRO A 3 11.86 -21.51 -6.10
CA PRO A 3 11.95 -21.60 -4.65
C PRO A 3 10.80 -22.47 -4.15
N PRO A 4 11.05 -23.37 -3.18
CA PRO A 4 10.00 -24.23 -2.66
C PRO A 4 8.86 -23.36 -2.12
N ASP A 5 7.64 -23.73 -2.51
CA ASP A 5 6.40 -23.16 -2.02
C ASP A 5 6.46 -23.04 -0.49
N ILE A 6 6.60 -21.80 -0.01
CA ILE A 6 6.86 -21.52 1.40
C ILE A 6 5.73 -22.04 2.29
N ALA A 7 4.49 -22.01 1.80
CA ALA A 7 3.34 -22.54 2.51
C ALA A 7 3.45 -24.07 2.68
N LYS A 8 3.81 -24.80 1.61
CA LYS A 8 4.04 -26.26 1.70
C LYS A 8 5.17 -26.60 2.65
N ARG A 9 6.27 -25.85 2.61
CA ARG A 9 7.41 -26.06 3.52
C ARG A 9 7.02 -25.97 4.99
N PHE A 10 6.07 -25.10 5.32
CA PHE A 10 5.63 -24.83 6.69
C PHE A 10 4.25 -25.41 7.02
N LEU A 11 3.69 -26.28 6.17
CA LEU A 11 2.35 -26.85 6.34
C LEU A 11 1.26 -25.78 6.57
N ALA A 12 1.42 -24.62 5.95
CA ALA A 12 0.50 -23.50 6.05
C ALA A 12 -0.41 -23.41 4.83
N THR A 13 -1.53 -22.73 4.98
CA THR A 13 -2.40 -22.31 3.87
C THR A 13 -2.05 -20.88 3.48
N THR A 14 -1.79 -20.64 2.19
CA THR A 14 -1.61 -19.28 1.66
C THR A 14 -2.94 -18.57 1.53
N ILE A 15 -3.01 -17.32 1.98
CA ILE A 15 -4.12 -16.41 1.76
C ILE A 15 -3.59 -15.19 1.00
N PHE A 16 -4.16 -14.87 -0.16
CA PHE A 16 -3.76 -13.69 -0.92
C PHE A 16 -4.70 -12.49 -0.70
N PRO A 17 -4.20 -11.24 -0.75
CA PRO A 17 -5.03 -10.06 -0.61
C PRO A 17 -5.99 -9.82 -1.79
N PHE A 18 -5.80 -10.57 -2.88
CA PHE A 18 -6.60 -10.51 -4.11
C PHE A 18 -7.55 -11.70 -4.27
N ASP A 19 -7.57 -12.65 -3.32
CA ASP A 19 -8.53 -13.74 -3.31
C ASP A 19 -9.85 -13.27 -2.65
N GLY A 20 -10.89 -13.07 -3.46
CA GLY A 20 -12.21 -12.64 -2.99
C GLY A 20 -13.18 -12.30 -4.14
N PRO A 21 -14.37 -11.77 -3.83
CA PRO A 21 -14.93 -11.54 -2.49
C PRO A 21 -15.48 -12.81 -1.79
N PRO A 22 -15.54 -12.84 -0.43
CA PRO A 22 -15.09 -11.79 0.50
C PRO A 22 -13.56 -11.78 0.64
N TYR A 23 -12.98 -10.58 0.61
CA TYR A 23 -11.53 -10.40 0.77
C TYR A 23 -11.11 -10.56 2.24
N ALA A 24 -9.94 -11.13 2.45
CA ALA A 24 -9.33 -11.25 3.77
C ALA A 24 -9.00 -9.86 4.37
N PRO A 25 -9.14 -9.66 5.70
CA PRO A 25 -8.99 -8.35 6.36
C PRO A 25 -7.52 -7.99 6.62
N PHE A 26 -6.70 -7.90 5.57
CA PHE A 26 -5.25 -7.64 5.65
C PHE A 26 -4.88 -6.42 6.50
N PHE A 27 -5.64 -5.33 6.43
CA PHE A 27 -5.36 -4.14 7.25
C PHE A 27 -5.53 -4.40 8.75
N ALA A 28 -6.51 -5.21 9.15
CA ALA A 28 -6.71 -5.55 10.56
C ALA A 28 -5.61 -6.50 11.06
N TRP A 29 -5.15 -7.43 10.21
CA TRP A 29 -4.03 -8.30 10.54
C TRP A 29 -2.72 -7.53 10.64
N ALA A 30 -2.44 -6.63 9.70
CA ALA A 30 -1.24 -5.82 9.69
C ALA A 30 -1.09 -4.95 10.95
N ARG A 31 -2.16 -4.28 11.40
CA ARG A 31 -2.13 -3.47 12.64
C ARG A 31 -1.77 -4.27 13.90
N ARG A 32 -2.00 -5.59 13.88
CA ARG A 32 -1.66 -6.49 15.00
C ARG A 32 -0.27 -7.08 14.89
N ALA A 33 0.32 -7.06 13.68
CA ALA A 33 1.55 -7.77 13.37
C ALA A 33 2.74 -6.84 13.08
N GLU A 34 2.50 -5.59 12.70
CA GLU A 34 3.52 -4.67 12.21
C GLU A 34 3.35 -3.25 12.76
N ALA A 35 4.43 -2.47 12.62
CA ALA A 35 4.54 -1.07 13.00
C ALA A 35 3.81 -0.12 12.02
N VAL A 36 2.52 -0.38 11.80
CA VAL A 36 1.70 0.36 10.83
C VAL A 36 0.53 1.10 11.49
N ALA A 37 0.17 2.25 10.91
CA ALA A 37 -0.95 3.07 11.35
C ALA A 37 -1.74 3.63 10.15
N ASP A 38 -2.89 4.26 10.39
CA ASP A 38 -3.63 4.95 9.34
C ASP A 38 -2.87 6.16 8.80
N SER A 39 -2.84 6.29 7.47
CA SER A 39 -2.43 7.51 6.79
C SER A 39 -3.65 8.35 6.39
N PRO A 40 -3.46 9.66 6.16
CA PRO A 40 -4.52 10.53 5.68
C PRO A 40 -5.05 10.22 4.27
N ILE A 41 -4.41 9.30 3.54
CA ILE A 41 -4.81 8.91 2.17
C ILE A 41 -5.35 7.47 2.10
N GLY A 42 -5.78 6.91 3.24
CA GLY A 42 -6.50 5.63 3.30
C GLY A 42 -5.63 4.36 3.22
N MET A 43 -4.32 4.50 3.02
CA MET A 43 -3.36 3.40 3.10
C MET A 43 -2.78 3.30 4.52
N LEU A 44 -2.33 2.11 4.92
CA LEU A 44 -1.52 1.97 6.13
C LEU A 44 -0.08 2.47 5.89
N ILE A 45 0.42 3.32 6.79
CA ILE A 45 1.79 3.86 6.78
C ILE A 45 2.67 3.06 7.74
N HIS A 46 3.82 2.60 7.27
CA HIS A 46 4.86 1.98 8.10
C HIS A 46 5.81 3.06 8.63
N SER A 47 6.30 2.90 9.86
CA SER A 47 7.23 3.86 10.49
C SER A 47 8.54 4.05 9.71
N GLU A 48 9.10 2.96 9.19
CA GLU A 48 10.32 2.96 8.35
C GLU A 48 10.00 3.16 6.85
N PHE A 49 9.20 2.27 6.25
CA PHE A 49 8.97 2.26 4.80
C PHE A 49 7.95 3.31 4.31
N GLY A 50 7.34 4.08 5.22
CA GLY A 50 6.31 5.05 4.88
C GLY A 50 5.13 4.40 4.15
N LEU A 51 4.79 4.94 2.99
CA LEU A 51 3.72 4.43 2.13
C LEU A 51 4.24 3.48 1.04
N TRP A 52 5.51 3.04 1.11
CA TRP A 52 6.20 2.25 0.07
C TRP A 52 6.36 0.78 0.46
N HIS A 53 5.26 0.17 0.89
CA HIS A 53 5.18 -1.25 1.23
C HIS A 53 3.84 -1.85 0.77
N ALA A 54 3.78 -3.19 0.74
CA ALA A 54 2.56 -3.93 0.44
C ALA A 54 2.66 -5.37 0.96
N TRP A 55 1.56 -5.89 1.49
CA TRP A 55 1.46 -7.31 1.82
C TRP A 55 1.20 -8.14 0.57
N ARG A 56 1.95 -9.24 0.43
CA ARG A 56 1.83 -10.16 -0.70
C ARG A 56 0.95 -11.36 -0.42
N GLY A 57 0.79 -11.71 0.86
CA GLY A 57 -0.02 -12.83 1.31
C GLY A 57 0.14 -13.02 2.80
N ALA A 58 -0.67 -13.91 3.37
CA ALA A 58 -0.56 -14.39 4.74
C ALA A 58 -0.42 -15.92 4.73
N LEU A 59 0.29 -16.45 5.72
CA LEU A 59 0.37 -17.88 5.98
C LEU A 59 -0.53 -18.20 7.18
N ALA A 60 -1.56 -19.00 6.95
CA ALA A 60 -2.47 -19.47 7.98
C ALA A 60 -2.05 -20.88 8.45
N PHE A 61 -1.91 -21.03 9.76
CA PHE A 61 -1.48 -22.27 10.41
C PHE A 61 -2.63 -22.85 11.25
N GLN A 62 -2.64 -24.16 11.42
CA GLN A 62 -3.60 -24.82 12.33
C GLN A 62 -3.19 -24.60 13.80
N GLU A 63 -1.88 -24.47 14.04
CA GLU A 63 -1.28 -24.24 15.33
C GLU A 63 -1.32 -22.75 15.73
N LYS A 64 -1.42 -22.49 17.04
CA LYS A 64 -1.24 -21.16 17.61
C LYS A 64 0.20 -21.00 18.08
N PHE A 65 0.85 -19.94 17.63
CA PHE A 65 2.20 -19.59 18.07
C PHE A 65 2.16 -18.60 19.24
N VAL A 66 3.09 -18.76 20.18
CA VAL A 66 3.44 -17.70 21.12
C VAL A 66 4.34 -16.71 20.39
N LEU A 67 3.76 -15.62 19.92
CA LEU A 67 4.48 -14.55 19.27
C LEU A 67 4.92 -13.51 20.30
N ARG A 68 6.01 -12.81 20.01
CA ARG A 68 6.38 -11.62 20.79
C ARG A 68 5.32 -10.55 20.55
N ASP A 69 5.03 -9.77 21.58
CA ASP A 69 4.16 -8.61 21.43
C ASP A 69 4.75 -7.66 20.39
N CYS A 70 3.94 -7.30 19.39
CA CYS A 70 4.28 -6.21 18.51
C CYS A 70 4.02 -4.91 19.28
N HIS A 71 5.07 -4.15 19.54
CA HIS A 71 4.91 -2.87 20.23
C HIS A 71 4.08 -1.93 19.35
N PRO A 72 3.03 -1.28 19.90
CA PRO A 72 2.27 -0.29 19.16
C PRO A 72 3.21 0.85 18.78
N VAL A 73 3.25 1.18 17.50
CA VAL A 73 4.08 2.27 16.99
C VAL A 73 3.22 3.51 16.83
N THR A 74 3.69 4.62 17.42
CA THR A 74 3.09 5.93 17.22
C THR A 74 3.12 6.29 15.73
N SER A 75 1.96 6.60 15.16
CA SER A 75 1.89 6.96 13.73
C SER A 75 2.84 8.11 13.41
N PRO A 76 3.69 8.00 12.37
CA PRO A 76 4.53 9.11 11.94
C PRO A 76 3.70 10.28 11.38
N CYS A 77 2.41 10.08 11.12
CA CYS A 77 1.50 11.15 10.73
C CYS A 77 1.18 12.13 11.88
N TYR A 78 1.38 11.75 13.14
CA TYR A 78 1.13 12.65 14.27
C TYR A 78 2.10 13.83 14.31
N THR A 79 3.36 13.61 13.93
CA THR A 79 4.40 14.65 13.89
C THR A 79 4.47 15.37 12.55
N CYS A 80 3.83 14.83 11.50
CA CYS A 80 3.70 15.48 10.20
C CYS A 80 2.57 16.53 10.23
N SER A 81 2.91 17.79 10.53
CA SER A 81 1.94 18.89 10.59
C SER A 81 1.35 19.23 9.21
N GLU A 82 2.20 19.34 8.19
CA GLU A 82 1.84 19.79 6.84
C GLU A 82 0.96 18.79 6.06
N LYS A 83 1.11 17.49 6.33
CA LYS A 83 0.40 16.39 5.63
C LYS A 83 0.33 16.58 4.11
N PRO A 84 1.46 16.85 3.42
CA PRO A 84 1.47 17.20 2.00
C PRO A 84 0.81 16.15 1.09
N CYS A 85 0.77 14.89 1.52
CA CYS A 85 0.04 13.81 0.83
C CYS A 85 -1.46 14.09 0.59
N GLN A 86 -2.10 14.94 1.40
CA GLN A 86 -3.53 15.25 1.25
C GLN A 86 -3.82 16.21 0.09
N THR A 87 -2.86 17.08 -0.28
CA THR A 87 -3.06 18.13 -1.27
C THR A 87 -2.23 17.93 -2.53
N ALA A 88 -1.22 17.05 -2.50
CA ALA A 88 -0.36 16.78 -3.65
C ALA A 88 -1.05 16.02 -4.79
N CYS A 89 -2.23 15.43 -4.58
CA CYS A 89 -2.96 14.75 -5.66
C CYS A 89 -3.56 15.79 -6.61
N PRO A 90 -3.23 15.78 -7.92
CA PRO A 90 -3.70 16.80 -8.87
C PRO A 90 -5.21 16.76 -9.15
N VAL A 91 -5.90 15.70 -8.71
CA VAL A 91 -7.35 15.52 -8.87
C VAL A 91 -8.04 15.25 -7.55
N ASP A 92 -7.40 15.57 -6.41
CA ASP A 92 -7.98 15.42 -5.08
C ASP A 92 -8.54 14.02 -4.78
N ALA A 93 -7.95 12.96 -5.36
CA ALA A 93 -8.50 11.60 -5.33
C ALA A 93 -8.62 10.99 -3.92
N PHE A 94 -8.01 11.59 -2.89
CA PHE A 94 -8.11 11.12 -1.50
C PHE A 94 -8.94 12.04 -0.61
N ARG A 95 -9.54 13.09 -1.17
CA ARG A 95 -10.40 14.01 -0.42
C ARG A 95 -11.69 13.28 -0.03
N GLY A 96 -12.12 13.44 1.22
CA GLY A 96 -13.37 12.83 1.73
C GLY A 96 -13.21 11.41 2.30
N GLY A 97 -11.99 10.93 2.49
CA GLY A 97 -11.71 9.69 3.21
C GLY A 97 -11.87 8.40 2.39
N LEU A 98 -12.37 8.50 1.16
CA LEU A 98 -12.41 7.41 0.20
C LEU A 98 -11.50 7.74 -0.99
N TYR A 99 -10.87 6.72 -1.55
CA TYR A 99 -10.07 6.86 -2.75
C TYR A 99 -10.99 6.93 -3.98
N ASP A 100 -11.07 8.09 -4.62
CA ASP A 100 -11.72 8.29 -5.91
C ASP A 100 -10.84 7.72 -7.04
N VAL A 101 -10.99 6.40 -7.19
CA VAL A 101 -10.29 5.61 -8.20
C VAL A 101 -10.65 6.06 -9.62
N VAL A 102 -11.88 6.51 -9.85
CA VAL A 102 -12.36 6.93 -11.17
C VAL A 102 -11.69 8.24 -11.60
N ALA A 103 -11.64 9.23 -10.70
CA ALA A 103 -10.93 10.49 -10.95
C ALA A 103 -9.43 10.24 -11.19
N CYS A 104 -8.81 9.38 -10.38
CA CYS A 104 -7.41 9.01 -10.55
C CYS A 104 -7.16 8.34 -11.91
N ALA A 105 -7.91 7.29 -12.26
CA ALA A 105 -7.78 6.59 -13.53
C ALA A 105 -7.97 7.53 -14.73
N SER A 106 -8.97 8.41 -14.65
CA SER A 106 -9.24 9.42 -15.69
C SER A 106 -8.10 10.42 -15.86
N HIS A 107 -7.42 10.80 -14.77
CA HIS A 107 -6.24 11.66 -14.83
C HIS A 107 -5.04 10.94 -15.48
N LEU A 108 -4.80 9.68 -15.12
CA LEU A 108 -3.67 8.89 -15.61
C LEU A 108 -3.72 8.63 -17.12
N ARG A 109 -4.90 8.64 -17.74
CA ARG A 109 -5.08 8.48 -19.20
C ARG A 109 -4.77 9.74 -20.01
N LYS A 110 -4.59 10.89 -19.36
CA LYS A 110 -4.32 12.18 -20.00
C LYS A 110 -2.82 12.47 -19.99
N GLU A 111 -2.36 13.35 -20.88
CA GLU A 111 -0.99 13.86 -20.88
C GLU A 111 -0.58 14.44 -19.51
N ALA A 112 -1.52 15.12 -18.83
CA ALA A 112 -1.31 15.66 -17.49
C ALA A 112 -1.01 14.58 -16.42
N GLY A 113 -1.35 13.32 -16.68
CA GLY A 113 -1.07 12.17 -15.83
C GLY A 113 0.32 11.55 -16.03
N ALA A 114 1.11 12.02 -16.99
CA ALA A 114 2.40 11.44 -17.35
C ALA A 114 3.39 11.36 -16.18
N ASP A 115 3.44 12.38 -15.32
CA ASP A 115 4.27 12.37 -14.10
C ASP A 115 3.85 11.25 -13.13
N CYS A 116 2.54 11.11 -12.87
CA CYS A 116 2.03 10.03 -12.02
C CYS A 116 2.28 8.65 -12.63
N MET A 117 2.17 8.52 -13.96
CA MET A 117 2.48 7.27 -14.67
C MET A 117 3.98 6.92 -14.62
N ALA A 118 4.85 7.92 -14.74
CA ALA A 118 6.31 7.73 -14.79
C ALA A 118 6.95 7.51 -13.42
N GLN A 119 6.46 8.20 -12.39
CA GLN A 119 7.09 8.29 -11.07
C GLN A 119 6.22 7.68 -9.95
N GLY A 120 5.01 7.22 -10.28
CA GLY A 120 4.05 6.74 -9.29
C GLY A 120 3.21 7.86 -8.67
N CYS A 121 2.27 7.47 -7.80
CA CYS A 121 1.30 8.36 -7.18
C CYS A 121 1.97 9.59 -6.51
N ARG A 122 1.61 10.79 -6.97
CA ARG A 122 2.14 12.06 -6.43
C ARG A 122 1.83 12.26 -4.95
N ALA A 123 0.65 11.84 -4.49
CA ALA A 123 0.28 11.90 -3.07
C ALA A 123 1.19 11.03 -2.19
N ARG A 124 1.55 9.81 -2.64
CA ARG A 124 2.50 8.94 -1.93
C ARG A 124 3.92 9.53 -1.92
N ARG A 125 4.37 10.04 -3.07
CA ARG A 125 5.70 10.69 -3.19
C ARG A 125 5.85 11.95 -2.34
N ALA A 126 4.75 12.64 -2.04
CA ALA A 126 4.77 13.81 -1.17
C ALA A 126 4.95 13.46 0.31
N CYS A 127 4.73 12.20 0.72
CA CYS A 127 4.96 11.79 2.10
C CYS A 127 6.47 11.83 2.41
N PRO A 128 6.92 12.53 3.47
CA PRO A 128 8.34 12.58 3.82
C PRO A 128 8.85 11.26 4.43
N VAL A 129 7.96 10.39 4.91
CA VAL A 129 8.33 9.12 5.53
C VAL A 129 8.67 8.11 4.44
N GLY A 130 9.85 7.50 4.52
CA GLY A 130 10.34 6.54 3.53
C GLY A 130 10.64 7.18 2.17
N SER A 131 11.00 8.47 2.11
CA SER A 131 11.35 9.19 0.88
C SER A 131 12.47 8.50 0.08
N ASP A 132 13.41 7.88 0.79
CA ASP A 132 14.56 7.19 0.18
C ASP A 132 14.19 5.82 -0.40
N LEU A 133 12.97 5.35 -0.13
CA LEU A 133 12.43 4.06 -0.54
C LEU A 133 11.37 4.18 -1.63
N VAL A 134 11.15 5.40 -2.13
CA VAL A 134 10.32 5.64 -3.31
C VAL A 134 10.80 4.74 -4.45
N TYR A 135 9.85 4.05 -5.08
CA TYR A 135 10.18 3.10 -6.14
C TYR A 135 10.93 3.79 -7.28
N ALA A 136 11.99 3.14 -7.77
CA ALA A 136 12.68 3.58 -8.96
C ALA A 136 11.69 3.70 -10.15
N PRO A 137 11.94 4.61 -11.12
CA PRO A 137 10.96 4.92 -12.17
C PRO A 137 10.46 3.71 -12.96
N ALA A 138 11.31 2.70 -13.18
CA ALA A 138 10.92 1.46 -13.88
C ALA A 138 9.87 0.65 -13.08
N GLN A 139 10.07 0.50 -11.78
CA GLN A 139 9.11 -0.19 -10.90
C GLN A 139 7.83 0.64 -10.71
N ALA A 140 7.94 1.96 -10.59
CA ALA A 140 6.79 2.84 -10.49
C ALA A 140 5.90 2.72 -11.73
N ARG A 141 6.48 2.84 -12.94
CA ARG A 141 5.76 2.62 -14.21
C ARG A 141 5.09 1.26 -14.29
N PHE A 142 5.78 0.20 -13.89
CA PHE A 142 5.22 -1.14 -13.89
C PHE A 142 3.92 -1.20 -13.07
N HIS A 143 3.95 -0.68 -11.83
CA HIS A 143 2.78 -0.65 -10.96
C HIS A 143 1.66 0.26 -11.48
N MET A 144 1.99 1.44 -12.00
CA MET A 144 1.00 2.37 -12.55
C MET A 144 0.30 1.81 -13.80
N ASN A 145 1.06 1.16 -14.69
CA ASN A 145 0.49 0.45 -15.84
C ASN A 145 -0.42 -0.70 -15.40
N ALA A 146 -0.01 -1.49 -14.41
CA ALA A 146 -0.85 -2.57 -13.88
C ALA A 146 -2.12 -2.03 -13.21
N PHE A 147 -2.03 -0.94 -12.44
CA PHE A 147 -3.19 -0.28 -11.85
C PHE A 147 -4.15 0.18 -12.94
N LEU A 148 -3.68 0.93 -13.93
CA LEU A 148 -4.52 1.53 -14.96
C LEU A 148 -5.22 0.50 -15.85
N ARG A 149 -4.54 -0.61 -16.19
CA ARG A 149 -5.13 -1.73 -16.94
C ARG A 149 -6.30 -2.40 -16.20
N ASN A 150 -6.32 -2.33 -14.87
CA ASN A 150 -7.37 -2.94 -14.04
C ASN A 150 -8.48 -1.94 -13.66
N GLN A 151 -8.48 -0.72 -14.23
CA GLN A 151 -9.56 0.24 -13.99
C GLN A 151 -10.60 0.18 -15.11
N PRO A 152 -11.90 0.32 -14.79
CA PRO A 152 -12.94 0.43 -15.81
C PRO A 152 -12.64 1.62 -16.72
N LEU A 153 -12.99 1.47 -18.00
CA LEU A 153 -12.83 2.54 -18.98
C LEU A 153 -13.65 3.77 -18.60
#